data_AF-A0A7Y6CC18-F1
#
_entry.id   AF-A0A7Y6CC18-F1
#
_cell.length_a   1.000
_cell.length_b   1.000
_cell.length_c   1.000
_cell.angle_alpha   90.00
_cell.angle_beta   90.00
_cell.angle_gamma   90.00
#
_symmetry.space_group_name_H-M   'P 1'
#
loop_
_entity.id
_entity.type
_entity.pdbx_description
1 polymer ?
#
loop_
_entity_poly.entity_id
_entity_poly.type
_entity_poly.pdbx_seq_one_letter_code
_entity_poly.pdbx_strand_id
1 'polypeptide(L)'
;MLRAAGIGRGDEVVVPAFGRADVAGAVVAAGALPVFADIDPHSYCLDAEAVAAVTGPRTAAIVAVHRFGRSAPLWQLKGHGKRHGLLVLEERDAVGEPADVAERRRAADHLDQRLRGVGTPERDRDHTYTQYVVRVPGNGRPDRDAFARALRARGVACSVPVQTPLHRTTEHWRDVRLPETERAADDTLALPLVPVAERRGLHRLVSACNALGGLLQPA
;
A
#
# COMPACT_ATOMS: atom_id res chain seq x y z
N MET A 1 -22.38 1.43 2.87
CA MET A 1 -21.94 2.84 2.86
C MET A 1 -22.27 3.53 1.53
N LEU A 2 -21.71 3.08 0.40
CA LEU A 2 -21.89 3.74 -0.92
C LEU A 2 -23.35 3.95 -1.34
N ARG A 3 -24.18 2.90 -1.37
CA ARG A 3 -25.62 3.02 -1.70
C ARG A 3 -26.39 3.96 -0.77
N ALA A 4 -26.06 3.94 0.52
CA ALA A 4 -26.70 4.81 1.51
C ALA A 4 -26.30 6.29 1.31
N ALA A 5 -25.17 6.55 0.66
CA ALA A 5 -24.70 7.88 0.29
C ALA A 5 -25.19 8.31 -1.11
N GLY A 6 -26.12 7.56 -1.72
CA GLY A 6 -26.71 7.88 -3.02
C GLY A 6 -25.93 7.40 -4.24
N ILE A 7 -24.79 6.72 -4.05
CA ILE A 7 -23.95 6.21 -5.15
C ILE A 7 -24.60 4.97 -5.77
N GLY A 8 -24.72 4.96 -7.10
CA GLY A 8 -25.38 3.90 -7.84
C GLY A 8 -25.05 3.83 -9.33
N ARG A 9 -26.02 3.36 -10.12
CA ARG A 9 -25.84 3.13 -11.57
C ARG A 9 -25.51 4.43 -12.30
N GLY A 10 -24.43 4.39 -13.08
CA GLY A 10 -23.97 5.52 -13.87
C GLY A 10 -22.90 6.37 -13.19
N ASP A 11 -22.72 6.20 -11.88
CA ASP A 11 -21.68 6.90 -11.13
C ASP A 11 -20.31 6.23 -11.31
N GLU A 12 -19.27 7.05 -11.29
CA GLU A 12 -17.88 6.64 -11.19
C GLU A 12 -17.36 6.91 -9.78
N VAL A 13 -16.62 5.96 -9.23
CA VAL A 13 -15.98 6.09 -7.91
C VAL A 13 -14.48 5.86 -8.07
N VAL A 14 -13.69 6.86 -7.70
CA VAL A 14 -12.23 6.76 -7.75
C VAL A 14 -11.72 5.94 -6.57
N VAL A 15 -10.95 4.90 -6.86
CA VAL A 15 -10.40 3.95 -5.87
C VAL A 15 -8.93 3.62 -6.20
N PRO A 16 -8.09 3.21 -5.21
CA PRO A 16 -6.74 2.77 -5.52
C PRO A 16 -6.77 1.44 -6.28
N ALA A 17 -5.76 1.20 -7.13
CA ALA A 17 -5.56 -0.12 -7.76
C ALA A 17 -4.59 -1.03 -6.99
N PHE A 18 -3.93 -0.53 -5.95
CA PHE A 18 -2.92 -1.30 -5.22
C PHE A 18 -3.55 -2.13 -4.09
N GLY A 19 -4.29 -3.20 -4.40
CA GLY A 19 -4.97 -4.05 -3.40
C GLY A 19 -6.38 -3.57 -3.04
N ARG A 20 -6.95 -4.04 -1.92
CA ARG A 20 -8.34 -3.73 -1.47
C ARG A 20 -9.44 -4.06 -2.49
N ALA A 21 -9.45 -5.30 -2.96
CA ALA A 21 -10.51 -5.81 -3.84
C ALA A 21 -11.92 -5.67 -3.23
N ASP A 22 -12.03 -5.69 -1.89
CA ASP A 22 -13.26 -5.45 -1.16
C ASP A 22 -13.85 -4.05 -1.41
N VAL A 23 -12.99 -3.02 -1.52
CA VAL A 23 -13.41 -1.64 -1.80
C VAL A 23 -13.92 -1.51 -3.23
N ALA A 24 -13.17 -2.04 -4.21
CA ALA A 24 -13.61 -2.04 -5.60
C ALA A 24 -14.89 -2.88 -5.80
N GLY A 25 -14.97 -4.04 -5.14
CA GLY A 25 -16.15 -4.89 -5.12
C GLY A 25 -17.37 -4.20 -4.51
N ALA A 26 -17.20 -3.40 -3.45
CA ALA A 26 -18.28 -2.61 -2.86
C ALA A 26 -18.82 -1.53 -3.82
N VAL A 27 -17.95 -0.93 -4.64
CA VAL A 27 -18.36 0.00 -5.71
C VAL A 27 -19.18 -0.73 -6.77
N VAL A 28 -18.70 -1.88 -7.26
CA VAL A 28 -19.45 -2.70 -8.23
C VAL A 28 -20.79 -3.17 -7.65
N ALA A 29 -20.82 -3.61 -6.39
CA ALA A 29 -22.04 -4.01 -5.70
C ALA A 29 -23.02 -2.85 -5.50
N ALA A 30 -22.54 -1.61 -5.41
CA ALA A 30 -23.39 -0.42 -5.42
C ALA A 30 -24.04 -0.17 -6.79
N GLY A 31 -23.53 -0.77 -7.86
CA GLY A 31 -23.95 -0.54 -9.25
C GLY A 31 -23.15 0.56 -9.95
N ALA A 32 -22.14 1.11 -9.29
CA ALA A 32 -21.24 2.13 -9.81
C ALA A 32 -20.01 1.52 -10.50
N LEU A 33 -19.25 2.35 -11.22
CA LEU A 33 -18.02 1.95 -11.91
C LEU A 33 -16.78 2.35 -11.09
N PRO A 34 -15.91 1.39 -10.71
CA PRO A 34 -14.60 1.72 -10.17
C PRO A 34 -13.73 2.37 -11.25
N VAL A 35 -13.20 3.56 -10.94
CA VAL A 35 -12.17 4.24 -11.72
C VAL A 35 -10.88 4.19 -10.91
N PHE A 36 -9.84 3.58 -11.48
CA PHE A 36 -8.57 3.43 -10.78
C PHE A 36 -7.68 4.65 -10.97
N ALA A 37 -7.20 5.21 -9.87
CA ALA A 37 -6.12 6.20 -9.85
C ALA A 37 -4.85 5.59 -9.25
N ASP A 38 -3.71 6.16 -9.62
CA ASP A 38 -2.41 5.70 -9.15
C ASP A 38 -2.16 6.06 -7.68
N ILE A 39 -1.12 5.47 -7.12
CA ILE A 39 -0.71 5.68 -5.73
C ILE A 39 0.50 6.61 -5.65
N ASP A 40 0.66 7.24 -4.50
CA ASP A 40 1.92 7.88 -4.14
C ASP A 40 2.95 6.77 -3.80
N PRO A 41 4.17 6.80 -4.39
CA PRO A 41 5.15 5.71 -4.23
C PRO A 41 5.69 5.52 -2.82
N HIS A 42 5.56 6.53 -1.95
CA HIS A 42 6.13 6.51 -0.61
C HIS A 42 5.10 6.06 0.44
N SER A 43 3.86 6.52 0.30
CA SER A 43 2.77 6.22 1.20
C SER A 43 1.91 5.04 0.78
N TYR A 44 1.95 4.67 -0.51
CA TYR A 44 1.11 3.68 -1.16
C TYR A 44 -0.40 3.96 -1.09
N CYS A 45 -0.77 5.14 -0.60
CA CYS A 45 -2.13 5.66 -0.61
C CYS A 45 -2.43 6.29 -1.98
N LEU A 46 -3.70 6.57 -2.26
CA LEU A 46 -4.10 7.31 -3.46
C LEU A 46 -3.32 8.63 -3.59
N ASP A 47 -2.73 8.85 -4.76
CA ASP A 47 -2.14 10.13 -5.10
C ASP A 47 -3.24 11.14 -5.48
N ALA A 48 -3.16 12.34 -4.93
CA ALA A 48 -4.18 13.37 -5.14
C ALA A 48 -4.15 13.94 -6.57
N GLU A 49 -2.98 13.99 -7.22
CA GLU A 49 -2.86 14.45 -8.61
C GLU A 49 -3.43 13.40 -9.57
N ALA A 50 -3.12 12.12 -9.35
CA ALA A 50 -3.72 11.02 -10.10
C ALA A 50 -5.25 10.98 -9.96
N VAL A 51 -5.80 11.24 -8.76
CA VAL A 51 -7.24 11.39 -8.55
C VAL A 51 -7.81 12.55 -9.38
N ALA A 52 -7.15 13.70 -9.37
CA ALA A 52 -7.60 14.86 -10.14
C ALA A 52 -7.60 14.57 -11.65
N ALA A 53 -6.59 13.84 -12.15
CA ALA A 53 -6.45 13.50 -13.57
C ALA A 53 -7.57 12.57 -14.09
N VAL A 54 -8.13 11.71 -13.25
CA VAL A 54 -9.21 10.78 -13.63
C VAL A 54 -10.60 11.28 -13.23
N THR A 55 -10.70 12.41 -12.53
CA THR A 55 -11.99 12.99 -12.13
C THR A 55 -12.71 13.53 -13.37
N GLY A 56 -13.91 13.01 -13.64
CA GLY A 56 -14.74 13.40 -14.77
C GLY A 56 -16.19 13.74 -14.36
N PRO A 57 -17.05 14.07 -15.33
CA PRO A 57 -18.44 14.50 -15.08
C PRO A 57 -19.32 13.46 -14.38
N ARG A 58 -18.96 12.17 -14.46
CA ARG A 58 -19.67 11.07 -13.79
C ARG A 58 -19.06 10.69 -12.44
N THR A 59 -17.92 11.28 -12.09
CA THR A 59 -17.29 10.99 -10.80
C THR A 59 -18.18 11.53 -9.69
N ALA A 60 -18.60 10.64 -8.80
CA ALA A 60 -19.49 10.97 -7.69
C ALA A 60 -18.80 10.82 -6.33
N ALA A 61 -17.77 9.98 -6.25
CA ALA A 61 -17.04 9.75 -5.00
C ALA A 61 -15.57 9.36 -5.19
N ILE A 62 -14.81 9.52 -4.12
CA ILE A 62 -13.44 9.03 -3.94
C ILE A 62 -13.43 8.16 -2.68
N VAL A 63 -12.83 6.97 -2.74
CA VAL A 63 -12.56 6.16 -1.56
C VAL A 63 -11.08 6.25 -1.22
N ALA A 64 -10.74 7.06 -0.23
CA ALA A 64 -9.40 7.20 0.32
C ALA A 64 -9.08 6.01 1.23
N VAL A 65 -8.12 5.18 0.84
CA VAL A 65 -7.69 4.03 1.64
C VAL A 65 -6.38 4.35 2.36
N HIS A 66 -6.39 4.27 3.70
CA HIS A 66 -5.20 4.31 4.55
C HIS A 66 -4.42 2.99 4.44
N ARG A 67 -3.12 3.06 4.15
CA ARG A 67 -2.32 1.88 3.76
C ARG A 67 -1.17 1.62 4.69
N PHE A 68 -1.03 0.37 5.14
CA PHE A 68 0.10 -0.11 5.94
C PHE A 68 0.37 0.71 7.22
N GLY A 69 -0.66 1.42 7.69
CA GLY A 69 -0.60 2.28 8.86
C GLY A 69 -0.31 3.74 8.55
N ARG A 70 -0.24 4.14 7.28
CA ARG A 70 -0.20 5.54 6.83
C ARG A 70 -1.57 6.08 6.51
N SER A 71 -1.73 7.37 6.77
CA SER A 71 -2.93 8.09 6.39
C SER A 71 -2.87 8.52 4.92
N ALA A 72 -3.92 8.22 4.14
CA ALA A 72 -4.13 8.85 2.85
C ALA A 72 -4.15 10.40 2.99
N PRO A 73 -3.84 11.16 1.92
CA PRO A 73 -3.78 12.61 1.95
C PRO A 73 -5.17 13.25 2.01
N LEU A 74 -5.87 13.05 3.13
CA LEU A 74 -7.28 13.42 3.30
C LEU A 74 -7.54 14.92 3.13
N TRP A 75 -6.58 15.76 3.53
CA TRP A 75 -6.70 17.21 3.32
C TRP A 75 -6.83 17.53 1.83
N GLN A 76 -5.93 16.98 1.01
CA GLN A 76 -5.92 17.16 -0.44
C GLN A 76 -7.15 16.53 -1.09
N LEU A 77 -7.49 15.29 -0.73
CA LEU A 77 -8.62 14.56 -1.31
C LEU A 77 -9.96 15.18 -0.95
N LYS A 78 -10.18 15.57 0.33
CA LYS A 78 -11.40 16.30 0.74
C LYS A 78 -11.47 17.69 0.14
N GLY A 79 -10.33 18.38 0.01
CA GLY A 79 -10.26 19.66 -0.68
C GLY A 79 -10.68 19.54 -2.15
N HIS A 80 -10.20 18.50 -2.84
CA HIS A 80 -10.61 18.15 -4.20
C HIS A 80 -12.09 17.80 -4.28
N GLY A 81 -12.58 16.90 -3.41
CA GLY A 81 -13.98 16.52 -3.37
C GLY A 81 -14.91 17.71 -3.15
N LYS A 82 -14.57 18.63 -2.24
CA LYS A 82 -15.35 19.86 -2.03
C LYS A 82 -15.43 20.74 -3.28
N ARG A 83 -14.33 20.90 -4.03
CA ARG A 83 -14.30 21.71 -5.26
C ARG A 83 -15.14 21.13 -6.38
N HIS A 84 -15.26 19.80 -6.44
CA HIS A 84 -15.92 19.08 -7.52
C HIS A 84 -17.27 18.46 -7.12
N GLY A 85 -17.75 18.69 -5.89
CA GLY A 85 -19.01 18.12 -5.39
C GLY A 85 -18.96 16.62 -5.15
N LEU A 86 -17.78 16.04 -4.91
CA LEU A 86 -17.57 14.60 -4.71
C LEU A 86 -17.66 14.23 -3.23
N LEU A 87 -18.26 13.08 -2.95
CA LEU A 87 -18.16 12.44 -1.65
C LEU A 87 -16.75 11.86 -1.46
N VAL A 88 -16.15 12.07 -0.28
CA VAL A 88 -14.87 11.44 0.08
C VAL A 88 -15.10 10.50 1.25
N LEU A 89 -14.90 9.22 0.98
CA LEU A 89 -15.06 8.13 1.95
C LEU A 89 -13.69 7.66 2.41
N GLU A 90 -13.58 7.35 3.70
CA GLU A 90 -12.34 6.89 4.31
C GLU A 90 -12.45 5.40 4.63
N GLU A 91 -11.46 4.64 4.19
CA GLU A 91 -11.31 3.22 4.47
C GLU A 91 -9.90 2.98 5.03
N ARG A 92 -9.74 1.96 5.87
CA ARG A 92 -8.44 1.61 6.46
C ARG A 92 -8.19 0.13 6.41
N ASP A 93 -6.93 -0.25 6.30
CA ASP A 93 -6.51 -1.63 6.57
C ASP A 93 -6.89 -2.02 8.00
N ALA A 94 -7.10 -3.31 8.25
CA ALA A 94 -7.38 -3.81 9.60
C ALA A 94 -6.23 -3.40 10.55
N VAL A 95 -6.58 -2.85 11.72
CA VAL A 95 -5.63 -2.38 12.72
C VAL A 95 -5.68 -3.25 13.98
N GLY A 96 -4.52 -3.46 14.61
CA GLY A 96 -4.41 -3.96 15.99
C GLY A 96 -4.64 -2.86 17.03
N GLU A 97 -4.48 -3.16 18.31
CA GLU A 97 -4.78 -2.26 19.42
C GLU A 97 -3.80 -1.07 19.52
N PRO A 98 -4.15 0.04 20.21
CA PRO A 98 -3.26 1.19 20.38
C PRO A 98 -1.93 0.87 21.07
N ALA A 99 -1.93 -0.04 22.05
CA ALA A 99 -0.70 -0.50 22.72
C ALA A 99 0.27 -1.15 21.72
N ASP A 100 -0.25 -1.85 20.72
CA ASP A 100 0.53 -2.46 19.64
C ASP A 100 1.19 -1.40 18.75
N VAL A 101 0.59 -0.20 18.60
CA VAL A 101 1.16 0.86 17.75
C VAL A 101 2.50 1.35 18.29
N ALA A 102 2.61 1.57 19.60
CA ALA A 102 3.84 2.04 20.22
C ALA A 102 4.98 1.02 20.09
N GLU A 103 4.66 -0.27 20.24
CA GLU A 103 5.63 -1.35 20.03
C GLU A 103 6.06 -1.48 18.57
N ARG A 104 5.11 -1.45 17.63
CA ARG A 104 5.39 -1.49 16.19
C ARG A 104 6.28 -0.33 15.75
N ARG A 105 6.06 0.87 16.27
CA ARG A 105 6.94 2.04 16.03
C ARG A 105 8.36 1.82 16.55
N ARG A 106 8.53 1.27 17.76
CA ARG A 106 9.87 0.95 18.31
C ARG A 106 10.59 -0.11 17.47
N ALA A 107 9.87 -1.14 17.01
CA ALA A 107 10.42 -2.15 16.13
C ALA A 107 10.81 -1.55 14.76
N ALA A 108 9.94 -0.73 14.17
CA ALA A 108 10.22 -0.02 12.93
C ALA A 108 11.46 0.87 13.04
N ASP A 109 11.57 1.69 14.09
CA ASP A 109 12.76 2.52 14.35
C ASP A 109 14.04 1.69 14.46
N HIS A 110 13.96 0.51 15.08
CA HIS A 110 15.10 -0.40 15.17
C HIS A 110 15.53 -0.91 13.78
N LEU A 111 14.57 -1.24 12.92
CA LEU A 111 14.80 -1.70 11.55
C LEU A 111 15.33 -0.57 10.66
N ASP A 112 14.73 0.63 10.69
CA ASP A 112 15.18 1.81 9.93
C ASP A 112 16.67 2.10 10.18
N GLN A 113 17.11 1.97 11.44
CA GLN A 113 18.49 2.22 11.81
C GLN A 113 19.48 1.18 11.27
N ARG A 114 19.04 -0.04 10.91
CA ARG A 114 19.93 -1.19 10.68
C ARG A 114 19.77 -1.86 9.32
N LEU A 115 18.62 -1.73 8.68
CA LEU A 115 18.41 -2.23 7.33
C LEU A 115 19.18 -1.35 6.34
N ARG A 116 19.94 -2.03 5.47
CA ARG A 116 20.73 -1.44 4.39
C ARG A 116 20.52 -2.18 3.07
N GLY A 117 20.03 -3.42 3.12
CA GLY A 117 19.79 -4.24 1.93
C GLY A 117 18.43 -4.04 1.25
N VAL A 118 17.59 -3.14 1.76
CA VAL A 118 16.26 -2.82 1.22
C VAL A 118 15.96 -1.34 1.42
N GLY A 119 15.10 -0.77 0.58
CA GLY A 119 14.55 0.58 0.79
C GLY A 119 13.54 0.56 1.93
N THR A 120 13.83 1.23 3.04
CA THR A 120 12.93 1.33 4.20
C THR A 120 11.79 2.33 3.94
N PRO A 121 10.61 2.16 4.55
CA PRO A 121 9.55 3.15 4.46
C PRO A 121 10.03 4.51 5.01
N GLU A 122 9.51 5.60 4.44
CA GLU A 122 9.84 6.95 4.93
C GLU A 122 9.37 7.17 6.37
N ARG A 123 10.08 7.98 7.13
CA ARG A 123 9.69 8.23 8.52
C ARG A 123 8.57 9.26 8.55
N ASP A 124 7.47 8.89 9.18
CA ASP A 124 6.31 9.75 9.42
C ASP A 124 5.83 9.55 10.86
N ARG A 125 5.58 10.66 11.56
CA ARG A 125 5.18 10.68 12.97
C ARG A 125 3.83 10.01 13.19
N ASP A 126 2.98 10.04 12.17
CA ASP A 126 1.63 9.48 12.23
C ASP A 126 1.57 8.02 11.75
N HIS A 127 2.66 7.48 11.22
CA HIS A 127 2.74 6.09 10.76
C HIS A 127 2.50 5.09 11.89
N THR A 128 1.47 4.27 11.79
CA THR A 128 1.13 3.25 12.81
C THR A 128 1.77 1.89 12.56
N TYR A 129 2.32 1.69 11.36
CA TYR A 129 3.05 0.49 10.93
C TYR A 129 2.21 -0.77 11.11
N THR A 130 0.99 -0.83 10.55
CA THR A 130 0.24 -2.11 10.50
C THR A 130 1.00 -3.16 9.70
N GLN A 131 1.76 -2.73 8.71
CA GLN A 131 2.78 -3.54 8.05
C GLN A 131 4.05 -2.69 7.86
N TYR A 132 5.21 -3.32 7.99
CA TYR A 132 6.50 -2.69 7.65
C TYR A 132 6.88 -3.08 6.23
N VAL A 133 6.48 -2.24 5.28
CA VAL A 133 6.64 -2.50 3.84
C VAL A 133 7.92 -1.85 3.35
N VAL A 134 8.83 -2.68 2.83
CA VAL A 134 10.10 -2.26 2.24
C VAL A 134 10.08 -2.43 0.73
N ARG A 135 11.00 -1.74 0.05
CA ARG A 135 11.28 -1.90 -1.39
C ARG A 135 12.48 -2.80 -1.57
N VAL A 136 12.30 -3.91 -2.26
CA VAL A 136 13.39 -4.82 -2.60
C VAL A 136 14.18 -4.22 -3.77
N PRO A 137 15.51 -4.11 -3.68
CA PRO A 137 16.34 -3.60 -4.78
C PRO A 137 16.30 -4.53 -6.00
N GLY A 138 16.66 -4.01 -7.17
CA GLY A 138 16.63 -4.73 -8.45
C GLY A 138 15.57 -4.19 -9.39
N ASN A 139 15.14 -5.03 -10.35
CA ASN A 139 14.22 -4.63 -11.42
C ASN A 139 12.76 -5.04 -11.14
N GLY A 140 12.37 -5.17 -9.87
CA GLY A 140 11.04 -5.65 -9.47
C GLY A 140 10.94 -7.18 -9.56
N ARG A 141 9.93 -7.72 -10.24
CA ARG A 141 9.83 -9.18 -10.49
C ARG A 141 10.78 -9.57 -11.62
N PRO A 142 11.53 -10.69 -11.50
CA PRO A 142 11.40 -11.76 -10.48
C PRO A 142 12.26 -11.57 -9.22
N ASP A 143 13.08 -10.52 -9.13
CA ASP A 143 14.06 -10.31 -8.05
C ASP A 143 13.40 -10.26 -6.66
N ARG A 144 12.27 -9.54 -6.53
CA ARG A 144 11.48 -9.51 -5.28
C ARG A 144 11.06 -10.90 -4.82
N ASP A 145 10.59 -11.74 -5.74
CA ASP A 145 10.11 -13.08 -5.41
C ASP A 145 11.27 -14.01 -5.03
N ALA A 146 12.43 -13.86 -5.67
CA ALA A 146 13.66 -14.55 -5.28
C ALA A 146 14.14 -14.10 -3.89
N PHE A 147 14.15 -12.81 -3.61
CA PHE A 147 14.50 -12.24 -2.30
C PHE A 147 13.57 -12.76 -1.20
N ALA A 148 12.25 -12.76 -1.43
CA ALA A 148 11.26 -13.28 -0.50
C ALA A 148 11.46 -14.78 -0.20
N ARG A 149 11.72 -15.61 -1.23
CA ARG A 149 12.05 -17.03 -1.03
C ARG A 149 13.33 -17.20 -0.21
N ALA A 150 14.37 -16.42 -0.50
CA ALA A 150 15.65 -16.48 0.19
C ALA A 150 15.56 -16.04 1.67
N LEU A 151 14.69 -15.07 1.99
CA LEU A 151 14.39 -14.67 3.36
C LEU A 151 13.63 -15.77 4.11
N ARG A 152 12.59 -16.35 3.50
CA ARG A 152 11.82 -17.44 4.11
C ARG A 152 12.69 -18.67 4.39
N ALA A 153 13.59 -19.03 3.47
CA ALA A 153 14.58 -20.09 3.67
C ALA A 153 15.54 -19.83 4.85
N ARG A 154 15.74 -18.55 5.23
CA ARG A 154 16.52 -18.13 6.41
C ARG A 154 15.69 -18.02 7.69
N GLY A 155 14.40 -18.38 7.64
CA GLY A 155 13.48 -18.34 8.77
C GLY A 155 12.88 -16.95 9.05
N VAL A 156 12.82 -16.08 8.03
CA VAL A 156 12.16 -14.77 8.13
C VAL A 156 10.78 -14.84 7.45
N ALA A 157 9.71 -14.68 8.23
CA ALA A 157 8.34 -14.74 7.75
C ALA A 157 7.92 -13.42 7.06
N CYS A 158 8.24 -13.26 5.78
CA CYS A 158 7.84 -12.12 4.96
C CYS A 158 6.67 -12.45 4.01
N SER A 159 5.90 -11.44 3.60
CA SER A 159 4.77 -11.58 2.68
C SER A 159 4.78 -10.49 1.60
N VAL A 160 4.14 -10.78 0.46
CA VAL A 160 3.93 -9.79 -0.61
C VAL A 160 2.59 -9.10 -0.34
N PRO A 161 2.56 -7.76 -0.12
CA PRO A 161 1.33 -7.07 0.25
C PRO A 161 0.26 -7.13 -0.85
N VAL A 162 0.67 -6.98 -2.11
CA VAL A 162 -0.20 -7.02 -3.29
C VAL A 162 0.56 -7.71 -4.41
N GLN A 163 0.05 -8.85 -4.88
CA GLN A 163 0.71 -9.64 -5.93
C GLN A 163 0.33 -9.15 -7.34
N THR A 164 -0.94 -8.80 -7.54
CA THR A 164 -1.47 -8.32 -8.81
C THR A 164 -2.30 -7.07 -8.52
N PRO A 165 -1.95 -5.90 -9.09
CA PRO A 165 -2.80 -4.71 -9.03
C PRO A 165 -4.21 -5.02 -9.52
N LEU A 166 -5.23 -4.40 -8.91
CA LEU A 166 -6.62 -4.70 -9.21
C LEU A 166 -6.97 -4.53 -10.69
N HIS A 167 -6.49 -3.45 -11.32
CA HIS A 167 -6.70 -3.17 -12.75
C HIS A 167 -6.10 -4.22 -13.69
N ARG A 168 -5.26 -5.15 -13.18
CA ARG A 168 -4.69 -6.28 -13.92
C ARG A 168 -5.31 -7.63 -13.51
N THR A 169 -6.20 -7.68 -12.53
CA THR A 169 -6.93 -8.90 -12.16
C THR A 169 -8.07 -9.16 -13.13
N THR A 170 -8.51 -10.41 -13.26
CA THR A 170 -9.61 -10.80 -14.16
C THR A 170 -10.93 -10.10 -13.82
N GLU A 171 -11.23 -9.95 -12.54
CA GLU A 171 -12.49 -9.37 -12.05
C GLU A 171 -12.57 -7.85 -12.26
N HIS A 172 -11.43 -7.16 -12.16
CA HIS A 172 -11.36 -5.70 -12.15
C HIS A 172 -10.51 -5.15 -13.30
N TRP A 173 -10.29 -5.94 -14.36
CA TRP A 173 -9.40 -5.58 -15.46
C TRP A 173 -9.78 -4.23 -16.09
N ARG A 174 -8.81 -3.33 -16.25
CA ARG A 174 -8.95 -2.06 -16.96
C ARG A 174 -7.67 -1.78 -17.72
N ASP A 175 -7.81 -1.33 -18.96
CA ASP A 175 -6.68 -0.89 -19.79
C ASP A 175 -6.25 0.53 -19.41
N VAL A 176 -5.62 0.63 -18.23
CA VAL A 176 -5.05 1.87 -17.69
C VAL A 176 -3.61 1.60 -17.28
N ARG A 177 -2.76 2.63 -17.39
CA ARG A 177 -1.37 2.58 -16.95
C ARG A 177 -1.25 3.27 -15.60
N LEU A 178 -0.84 2.53 -14.58
CA LEU A 178 -0.65 3.04 -13.21
C LEU A 178 0.78 2.69 -12.76
N PRO A 179 1.80 3.44 -13.24
CA PRO A 179 3.19 3.06 -13.11
C PRO A 179 3.66 2.89 -11.66
N GLU A 180 3.17 3.70 -10.72
CA GLU A 180 3.58 3.64 -9.32
C GLU A 180 2.97 2.41 -8.63
N THR A 181 1.71 2.13 -8.93
CA THR A 181 1.00 0.92 -8.50
C THR A 181 1.66 -0.35 -9.05
N GLU A 182 2.00 -0.36 -10.33
CA GLU A 182 2.67 -1.48 -11.00
C GLU A 182 4.04 -1.73 -10.37
N ARG A 183 4.85 -0.67 -10.23
CA ARG A 183 6.16 -0.74 -9.56
C ARG A 183 6.02 -1.27 -8.14
N ALA A 184 5.04 -0.80 -7.37
CA ALA A 184 4.81 -1.28 -6.01
C ALA A 184 4.40 -2.75 -5.91
N ALA A 185 3.63 -3.28 -6.85
CA ALA A 185 3.34 -4.71 -6.87
C ALA A 185 4.58 -5.55 -7.18
N ASP A 186 5.51 -5.01 -7.95
CA ASP A 186 6.71 -5.70 -8.39
C ASP A 186 7.83 -5.73 -7.36
N ASP A 187 8.01 -4.66 -6.56
CA ASP A 187 9.19 -4.52 -5.69
C ASP A 187 8.89 -4.48 -4.18
N THR A 188 7.63 -4.38 -3.74
CA THR A 188 7.34 -4.30 -2.29
C THR A 188 7.39 -5.66 -1.59
N LEU A 189 7.81 -5.64 -0.32
CA LEU A 189 7.77 -6.80 0.56
C LEU A 189 7.42 -6.35 1.99
N ALA A 190 6.46 -7.00 2.64
CA ALA A 190 6.19 -6.81 4.05
C ALA A 190 7.13 -7.68 4.90
N LEU A 191 7.90 -7.03 5.76
CA LEU A 191 8.73 -7.68 6.77
C LEU A 191 7.96 -7.79 8.09
N PRO A 192 8.25 -8.82 8.90
CA PRO A 192 7.63 -8.94 10.21
C PRO A 192 8.14 -7.85 11.15
N LEU A 193 7.22 -7.19 11.86
CA LEU A 193 7.55 -6.31 12.97
C LEU A 193 7.74 -7.16 14.24
N VAL A 194 8.96 -7.68 14.39
CA VAL A 194 9.35 -8.47 15.56
C VAL A 194 9.54 -7.54 16.78
N PRO A 195 8.97 -7.86 17.95
CA PRO A 195 9.21 -7.13 19.20
C PRO A 195 10.70 -6.88 19.48
N VAL A 196 11.03 -5.69 19.97
CA VAL A 196 12.42 -5.32 20.32
C VAL A 196 13.01 -6.22 21.40
N ALA A 197 12.17 -6.79 22.26
CA ALA A 197 12.57 -7.79 23.25
C ALA A 197 13.13 -9.08 22.61
N GLU A 198 12.67 -9.45 21.41
CA GLU A 198 13.06 -10.67 20.72
C GLU A 198 14.32 -10.46 19.85
N ARG A 199 15.43 -10.15 20.52
CA ARG A 199 16.72 -9.79 19.89
C ARG A 199 17.20 -10.78 18.82
N ARG A 200 17.00 -12.09 19.02
CA ARG A 200 17.41 -13.12 18.05
C ARG A 200 16.63 -13.03 16.74
N GLY A 201 15.33 -12.79 16.80
CA GLY A 201 14.47 -12.62 15.62
C GLY A 201 14.85 -11.37 14.84
N LEU A 202 15.05 -10.24 15.52
CA LEU A 202 15.49 -8.99 14.90
C LEU A 202 16.87 -9.10 14.25
N HIS A 203 17.85 -9.70 14.93
CA HIS A 203 19.18 -9.90 14.36
C HIS A 203 19.14 -10.77 13.10
N ARG A 204 18.37 -11.87 13.12
CA ARG A 204 18.17 -12.75 11.96
C ARG A 204 17.56 -11.98 10.79
N LEU A 205 16.50 -11.21 11.04
CA LEU A 205 15.83 -10.38 10.03
C LEU A 205 16.79 -9.38 9.39
N VAL A 206 17.47 -8.57 10.20
CA VAL A 206 18.42 -7.55 9.72
C VAL A 206 19.58 -8.19 8.95
N SER A 207 20.19 -9.24 9.50
CA SER A 207 21.32 -9.92 8.87
C SER A 207 20.93 -10.53 7.52
N ALA A 208 19.77 -11.18 7.45
CA ALA A 208 19.29 -11.80 6.22
C ALA A 208 18.98 -10.75 5.14
N CYS A 209 18.28 -9.67 5.48
CA CYS A 209 17.98 -8.59 4.54
C CYS A 209 19.25 -7.92 4.02
N ASN A 210 20.20 -7.60 4.90
CA ASN A 210 21.44 -6.91 4.51
C ASN A 210 22.33 -7.79 3.64
N ALA A 211 22.45 -9.08 3.96
CA ALA A 211 23.22 -10.03 3.17
C ALA A 211 22.65 -10.20 1.75
N LEU A 212 21.32 -10.25 1.61
CA LEU A 212 20.67 -10.41 0.31
C LEU A 212 20.67 -9.13 -0.52
N GLY A 213 20.49 -7.96 0.11
CA GLY A 213 20.44 -6.70 -0.63
C GLY A 213 21.77 -6.32 -1.27
N GLY A 214 22.90 -6.72 -0.68
CA GLY A 214 24.21 -6.57 -1.31
C GLY A 214 24.38 -7.37 -2.61
N LEU A 215 23.55 -8.40 -2.84
CA LEU A 215 23.58 -9.24 -4.05
C LEU A 215 22.71 -8.69 -5.18
N LEU A 216 21.86 -7.71 -4.91
CA LEU A 216 20.87 -7.17 -5.85
C LEU A 216 21.14 -5.69 -6.21
N GLN A 217 22.31 -5.17 -5.87
CA GLN A 217 22.74 -3.84 -6.32
C GLN A 217 22.88 -3.87 -7.86
N PRO A 218 22.33 -2.89 -8.60
CA PRO A 218 22.63 -2.76 -10.02
C PRO A 218 24.14 -2.55 -10.19
N ALA A 219 24.73 -3.26 -11.16
CA ALA A 219 26.15 -3.16 -11.51
C ALA A 219 26.54 -1.76 -11.98
#